data_AF-A0A2E2IXQ2-F1
#
_entry.id   AF-A0A2E2IXQ2-F1
#
_cell.length_a   1.000
_cell.length_b   1.000
_cell.length_c   1.000
_cell.angle_alpha   90.00
_cell.angle_beta   90.00
_cell.angle_gamma   90.00
#
_symmetry.space_group_name_H-M   'P 1'
#
loop_
_entity.id
_entity.type
_entity.pdbx_description
1 polymer ?
#
loop_
_entity_poly.entity_id
_entity_poly.type
_entity_poly.pdbx_seq_one_letter_code
_entity_poly.pdbx_strand_id
1 'polypeptide(L)'
;MRFYKAHQGDSNYYIDETELIVEGYRLLHAGNAEDAAAVFLLSTEVYPDRDNPFDSYAEALLALGDRQGAIENYQKSLELNPNNRNAIKQLEALGVVNDD
;
A
#
# COMPACT_ATOMS: atom_id res chain seq x y z
N MET A 1 16.12 -0.08 -6.34
CA MET A 1 15.79 1.36 -6.15
C MET A 1 16.76 2.36 -6.83
N ARG A 2 17.57 1.99 -7.85
CA ARG A 2 18.44 2.94 -8.60
C ARG A 2 17.74 3.68 -9.76
N PHE A 3 16.46 3.40 -10.02
CA PHE A 3 15.79 3.84 -11.25
C PHE A 3 14.93 5.11 -11.12
N TYR A 4 14.58 5.53 -9.90
CA TYR A 4 13.59 6.60 -9.69
C TYR A 4 14.18 8.02 -9.77
N LYS A 5 15.46 8.23 -9.43
CA LYS A 5 16.04 9.59 -9.39
C LYS A 5 16.43 10.17 -10.76
N ALA A 6 16.18 9.48 -11.87
CA ALA A 6 16.72 9.86 -13.18
C ALA A 6 15.68 10.40 -14.20
N HIS A 7 14.37 10.30 -13.95
CA HIS A 7 13.37 10.55 -15.02
C HIS A 7 12.12 11.33 -14.56
N GLN A 8 12.29 12.32 -13.68
CA GLN A 8 11.23 13.28 -13.33
C GLN A 8 10.94 14.20 -14.55
N GLY A 9 10.01 13.81 -15.43
CA GLY A 9 9.53 14.71 -16.48
C GLY A 9 8.92 14.09 -17.74
N ASP A 10 8.83 12.76 -17.85
CA ASP A 10 8.26 12.13 -19.04
C ASP A 10 6.78 11.77 -18.84
N SER A 11 5.90 12.52 -19.51
CA SER A 11 4.44 12.42 -19.43
C SER A 11 3.86 11.08 -19.94
N ASN A 12 4.72 10.20 -20.45
CA ASN A 12 4.38 8.91 -21.03
C ASN A 12 4.73 7.71 -20.13
N TYR A 13 5.14 7.94 -18.89
CA TYR A 13 5.43 6.86 -17.94
C TYR A 13 4.44 6.88 -16.77
N TYR A 14 3.15 6.75 -17.09
CA TYR A 14 2.17 6.33 -16.08
C TYR A 14 2.52 4.88 -15.73
N ILE A 15 3.24 4.68 -14.62
CA ILE A 15 3.47 3.35 -14.07
C ILE A 15 2.11 2.79 -13.71
N ASP A 16 1.62 1.74 -14.37
CA ASP A 16 0.28 1.20 -14.12
C ASP A 16 0.11 0.80 -12.64
N GLU A 17 -1.02 1.14 -12.02
CA GLU A 17 -1.32 0.79 -10.63
C GLU A 17 -1.12 -0.70 -10.41
N THR A 18 -1.63 -1.53 -11.31
CA THR A 18 -1.54 -2.99 -11.23
C THR A 18 -0.09 -3.46 -11.26
N GLU A 19 0.77 -2.85 -12.07
CA GLU A 19 2.19 -3.23 -12.13
C GLU A 19 2.92 -2.96 -10.81
N LEU A 20 2.69 -1.79 -10.20
CA LEU A 20 3.26 -1.46 -8.89
C LEU A 20 2.76 -2.42 -7.82
N ILE A 21 1.45 -2.71 -7.81
CA ILE A 21 0.84 -3.61 -6.85
C ILE A 21 1.39 -5.04 -7.01
N VAL A 22 1.45 -5.56 -8.24
CA VAL A 22 1.98 -6.90 -8.53
C VAL A 22 3.45 -7.02 -8.14
N GLU A 23 4.28 -6.02 -8.43
CA GLU A 23 5.70 -6.05 -8.05
C GLU A 23 5.89 -5.99 -6.53
N GLY A 24 5.13 -5.13 -5.84
CA GLY A 24 5.15 -5.06 -4.38
C GLY A 24 4.78 -6.41 -3.74
N TYR A 25 3.72 -7.07 -4.23
CA TYR A 25 3.34 -8.41 -3.75
C TYR A 25 4.39 -9.47 -4.09
N ARG A 26 5.03 -9.39 -5.25
CA ARG A 26 6.13 -10.31 -5.62
C ARG A 26 7.28 -10.21 -4.61
N LEU A 27 7.65 -9.00 -4.20
CA LEU A 27 8.69 -8.75 -3.19
C LEU A 27 8.26 -9.20 -1.80
N LEU A 28 7.02 -8.89 -1.41
CA LEU A 28 6.48 -9.27 -0.10
C LEU A 28 6.44 -10.79 0.07
N HIS A 29 5.96 -11.52 -0.93
CA HIS A 29 5.95 -12.99 -0.93
C HIS A 29 7.36 -13.61 -0.96
N ALA A 30 8.36 -12.88 -1.46
CA ALA A 30 9.76 -13.28 -1.39
C ALA A 30 10.42 -13.01 -0.02
N GLY A 31 9.68 -12.44 0.94
CA GLY A 31 10.18 -12.05 2.26
C GLY A 31 10.90 -10.69 2.28
N ASN A 32 10.90 -9.96 1.17
CA ASN A 32 11.55 -8.65 1.06
C ASN A 32 10.56 -7.53 1.39
N ALA A 33 10.10 -7.49 2.65
CA ALA A 33 9.06 -6.56 3.09
C ALA A 33 9.48 -5.08 2.97
N GLU A 34 10.77 -4.76 3.16
CA GLU A 34 11.30 -3.39 3.03
C GLU A 34 11.19 -2.87 1.58
N ASP A 35 11.59 -3.69 0.61
CA ASP A 35 11.48 -3.33 -0.81
C ASP A 35 10.01 -3.27 -1.25
N ALA A 36 9.17 -4.19 -0.77
CA ALA A 36 7.73 -4.18 -1.03
C ALA A 36 7.08 -2.89 -0.52
N ALA A 37 7.37 -2.51 0.73
CA ALA A 37 6.86 -1.28 1.33
C ALA A 37 7.25 -0.04 0.52
N ALA A 38 8.48 0.02 0.01
CA ALA A 38 8.92 1.14 -0.83
C ALA A 38 8.21 1.19 -2.20
N VAL A 39 7.89 0.03 -2.81
CA VAL A 39 7.09 -0.03 -4.05
C VAL A 39 5.63 0.38 -3.79
N PHE A 40 5.03 -0.11 -2.71
CA PHE A 40 3.66 0.27 -2.36
C PHE A 40 3.54 1.74 -1.94
N LEU A 41 4.51 2.28 -1.22
CA LEU A 41 4.56 3.71 -0.91
C LEU A 41 4.57 4.55 -2.18
N LEU A 42 5.40 4.20 -3.17
CA LEU A 42 5.37 4.85 -4.48
C LEU A 42 3.98 4.74 -5.14
N SER A 43 3.31 3.58 -5.02
CA SER A 43 1.95 3.41 -5.51
C SER A 43 0.97 4.38 -4.84
N THR A 44 1.08 4.63 -3.53
CA THR A 44 0.24 5.62 -2.83
C THR A 44 0.49 7.06 -3.29
N GLU A 45 1.72 7.38 -3.70
CA GLU A 45 2.09 8.72 -4.20
C GLU A 45 1.59 8.96 -5.62
N VAL A 46 1.64 7.93 -6.47
CA VAL A 46 1.18 8.00 -7.87
C VAL A 46 -0.35 7.91 -7.97
N TYR A 47 -0.97 7.13 -7.07
CA TYR A 47 -2.39 6.83 -7.05
C TYR A 47 -3.05 7.20 -5.71
N PRO A 48 -3.05 8.48 -5.32
CA PRO A 48 -3.53 8.92 -4.00
C PRO A 48 -5.06 8.83 -3.83
N ASP A 49 -5.80 8.62 -4.92
CA ASP A 49 -7.26 8.49 -4.97
C ASP A 49 -7.75 7.03 -5.10
N ARG A 50 -6.84 6.06 -5.01
CA ARG A 50 -7.11 4.63 -5.13
C ARG A 50 -6.91 3.94 -3.79
N ASP A 51 -7.81 3.04 -3.42
CA ASP A 51 -7.81 2.37 -2.12
C ASP A 51 -6.79 1.23 -2.00
N ASN A 52 -6.56 0.50 -3.10
CA ASN A 52 -5.71 -0.69 -3.14
C ASN A 52 -4.20 -0.42 -2.86
N PRO A 53 -3.60 0.72 -3.28
CA PRO A 53 -2.25 1.10 -2.86
C PRO A 53 -2.08 1.25 -1.35
N PHE A 54 -3.02 1.90 -0.67
CA PHE A 54 -2.94 2.09 0.78
C PHE A 54 -3.15 0.77 1.53
N ASP A 55 -4.07 -0.07 1.06
CA ASP A 55 -4.29 -1.44 1.57
C ASP A 55 -3.00 -2.29 1.46
N SER A 56 -2.38 -2.29 0.28
CA SER A 56 -1.16 -3.05 0.02
C SER A 56 0.05 -2.51 0.79
N TYR A 57 0.16 -1.19 0.94
CA TYR A 57 1.21 -0.58 1.76
C TYR A 57 1.05 -0.96 3.23
N ALA A 58 -0.19 -0.96 3.75
CA ALA A 58 -0.49 -1.38 5.11
C ALA A 58 -0.07 -2.84 5.37
N GLU A 59 -0.28 -3.75 4.42
CA GLU A 59 0.19 -5.14 4.53
C GLU A 59 1.71 -5.25 4.65
N ALA A 60 2.46 -4.48 3.86
CA ALA A 60 3.92 -4.46 3.97
C ALA A 60 4.38 -3.84 5.30
N LEU A 61 3.71 -2.79 5.78
CA LEU A 61 4.00 -2.19 7.10
C LEU A 61 3.76 -3.20 8.24
N LEU A 62 2.68 -3.99 8.17
CA LEU A 62 2.46 -5.08 9.12
C LEU A 62 3.58 -6.12 9.08
N ALA A 63 4.04 -6.51 7.89
CA ALA A 63 5.15 -7.46 7.74
C ALA A 63 6.46 -6.90 8.32
N LEU A 64 6.64 -5.58 8.33
CA LEU A 64 7.75 -4.87 8.97
C LEU A 64 7.56 -4.64 10.47
N GLY A 65 6.39 -4.98 11.02
CA GLY A 65 6.05 -4.75 12.43
C GLY A 65 5.58 -3.33 12.75
N ASP A 66 5.41 -2.46 11.75
CA ASP A 66 4.81 -1.13 11.93
C ASP A 66 3.29 -1.23 11.97
N ARG A 67 2.79 -1.66 13.14
CA ARG A 67 1.36 -1.80 13.39
C ARG A 67 0.61 -0.48 13.28
N GLN A 68 1.20 0.63 13.72
CA GLN A 68 0.52 1.92 13.73
C GLN A 68 0.38 2.46 12.31
N GLY A 69 1.46 2.44 11.52
CA GLY A 69 1.42 2.85 10.12
C GLY A 69 0.47 1.99 9.29
N ALA A 70 0.38 0.69 9.57
CA ALA A 70 -0.59 -0.18 8.90
C ALA A 70 -2.05 0.23 9.18
N ILE A 71 -2.39 0.51 10.44
CA ILE A 71 -3.75 0.96 10.82
C ILE A 71 -4.12 2.24 10.07
N GLU A 72 -3.22 3.23 10.06
CA GLU A 72 -3.45 4.51 9.38
C GLU A 72 -3.72 4.32 7.87
N ASN A 73 -2.97 3.42 7.23
CA ASN A 73 -3.13 3.16 5.79
C ASN A 73 -4.37 2.30 5.47
N TYR A 74 -4.74 1.33 6.30
CA TYR A 74 -6.02 0.63 6.14
C TYR A 74 -7.22 1.57 6.33
N GLN A 75 -7.17 2.46 7.32
CA GLN A 75 -8.20 3.49 7.50
C GLN A 75 -8.28 4.39 6.28
N LYS A 76 -7.13 4.80 5.71
CA LYS A 76 -7.11 5.58 4.47
C LYS A 76 -7.72 4.83 3.29
N SER A 77 -7.44 3.53 3.15
CA SER A 77 -8.07 2.69 2.14
C SER A 77 -9.60 2.67 2.29
N LEU A 78 -10.13 2.60 3.51
CA LEU A 78 -11.57 2.66 3.78
C LEU A 78 -12.20 4.04 3.57
N GLU A 79 -11.45 5.13 3.78
CA GLU A 79 -11.92 6.47 3.42
C GLU A 79 -12.16 6.59 1.90
N LEU A 80 -11.31 5.96 1.08
CA LEU A 80 -11.39 5.97 -0.38
C LEU A 80 -12.40 4.96 -0.90
N ASN A 81 -12.46 3.78 -0.29
CA ASN A 81 -13.40 2.71 -0.62
C ASN A 81 -13.92 2.03 0.67
N PRO A 82 -15.09 2.46 1.17
CA PRO A 82 -15.70 1.86 2.37
C PRO A 82 -16.01 0.37 2.26
N ASN A 83 -15.99 -0.20 1.04
CA ASN A 83 -16.24 -1.61 0.79
C ASN A 83 -14.97 -2.46 0.66
N ASN A 84 -13.78 -1.91 0.93
CA ASN A 84 -12.56 -2.72 0.92
C ASN A 84 -12.58 -3.73 2.08
N ARG A 85 -13.02 -4.95 1.76
CA ARG A 85 -13.18 -6.05 2.73
C ARG A 85 -11.86 -6.48 3.36
N ASN A 86 -10.73 -6.31 2.66
CA ASN A 86 -9.43 -6.65 3.23
C ASN A 86 -9.08 -5.69 4.36
N ALA A 87 -9.12 -4.39 4.09
CA ALA A 87 -8.85 -3.36 5.08
C ALA A 87 -9.77 -3.47 6.32
N ILE A 88 -11.07 -3.74 6.14
CA ILE A 88 -12.00 -3.99 7.26
C ILE A 88 -11.51 -5.17 8.11
N LYS A 89 -11.26 -6.32 7.48
CA LYS A 89 -10.84 -7.54 8.18
C LYS A 89 -9.51 -7.34 8.91
N GLN A 90 -8.57 -6.61 8.30
CA GLN A 90 -7.26 -6.36 8.89
C GLN A 90 -7.35 -5.41 10.08
N LEU A 91 -8.16 -4.35 10.00
CA LEU A 91 -8.42 -3.46 11.13
C LEU A 91 -9.09 -4.19 12.30
N GLU A 92 -10.09 -5.03 12.03
CA GLU A 92 -10.71 -5.90 13.04
C GLU A 92 -9.68 -6.83 13.71
N ALA A 93 -8.82 -7.49 12.92
CA ALA A 93 -7.76 -8.35 13.42
C ALA A 93 -6.72 -7.58 14.25
N LEU A 94 -6.50 -6.31 13.93
CA LEU A 94 -5.66 -5.39 14.69
C LEU A 94 -6.38 -4.81 15.91
N GLY A 95 -7.63 -5.17 16.18
CA GLY A 95 -8.41 -4.69 17.33
C GLY A 95 -8.88 -3.24 17.20
N VAL A 96 -8.92 -2.72 15.97
CA VAL A 96 -9.56 -1.44 15.65
C VAL A 96 -11.03 -1.74 15.38
N VAL A 97 -11.85 -1.64 16.41
CA VAL A 97 -13.30 -1.77 16.31
C VAL A 97 -13.85 -0.36 16.10
N ASN A 98 -14.63 -0.17 15.04
CA ASN A 98 -15.45 1.03 14.95
C ASN A 98 -16.58 0.85 15.97
N ASP A 99 -16.53 1.62 17.06
CA ASP A 99 -17.64 1.72 17.99
C ASP A 99 -18.78 2.44 17.26
N ASP A 100 -19.80 1.69 16.84
CA ASP A 100 -21.09 2.21 16.33
C ASP A 100 -21.91 2.91 17.43
#